data_AF-A0A9P3E5A7-F1
#
_entry.id   AF-A0A9P3E5A7-F1
#
_cell.length_a   1.000
_cell.length_b   1.000
_cell.length_c   1.000
_cell.angle_alpha   90.00
_cell.angle_beta   90.00
_cell.angle_gamma   90.00
#
_symmetry.space_group_name_H-M   'P 1'
#
loop_
_entity.id
_entity.type
_entity.pdbx_description
1 polymer ?
#
loop_
_entity_poly.entity_id
_entity_poly.type
_entity_poly.pdbx_seq_one_letter_code
_entity_poly.pdbx_strand_id
1 'polypeptide(L)'
;MAASDKLLGGAMLAVAAFVFGYYTVWALFLPFLSPTSPLHAFFPPREWAIRLPLLLLLTAVSGVGLFFARIVMGEARKKRGQGKTA
;
A
#
# COMPACT_ATOMS: atom_id res chain seq x y z
N MET A 1 11.25 -22.86 -18.58
CA MET A 1 10.54 -22.34 -17.39
C MET A 1 11.39 -21.29 -16.67
N ALA A 2 12.60 -21.62 -16.18
CA ALA A 2 13.45 -20.68 -15.43
C ALA A 2 13.84 -19.36 -16.13
N ALA A 3 13.92 -19.31 -17.48
CA ALA A 3 14.25 -18.06 -18.20
C ALA A 3 13.08 -17.07 -18.24
N SER A 4 11.85 -17.58 -18.40
CA SER A 4 10.63 -16.76 -18.39
C SER A 4 10.36 -16.16 -17.01
N ASP A 5 10.59 -16.93 -15.95
CA ASP A 5 10.43 -16.47 -14.56
C ASP A 5 11.43 -15.36 -14.22
N LYS A 6 12.69 -15.51 -14.67
CA LYS A 6 13.74 -14.49 -14.50
C LYS A 6 13.44 -13.21 -15.28
N LEU A 7 12.95 -13.33 -16.52
CA LEU A 7 12.56 -12.18 -17.32
C LEU A 7 11.38 -11.43 -16.69
N LEU A 8 10.36 -12.15 -16.22
CA LEU A 8 9.22 -11.55 -15.53
C LEU A 8 9.65 -10.84 -14.25
N GLY A 9 10.46 -11.51 -13.41
CA GLY A 9 11.00 -10.90 -12.19
C GLY A 9 11.82 -9.64 -12.48
N GLY A 10 12.67 -9.68 -13.51
CA GLY A 10 13.43 -8.51 -13.97
C GLY A 10 12.54 -7.36 -14.44
N ALA A 11 11.49 -7.65 -15.21
CA ALA A 11 10.52 -6.66 -15.65
C ALA A 11 9.76 -6.04 -14.46
N MET A 12 9.30 -6.86 -13.52
CA MET A 12 8.64 -6.39 -12.29
C MET A 12 9.57 -5.48 -11.47
N LEU A 13 10.85 -5.84 -11.34
CA LEU A 13 11.84 -5.03 -10.63
C LEU A 13 12.08 -3.69 -11.34
N ALA A 14 12.20 -3.69 -12.67
CA ALA A 14 12.38 -2.47 -13.45
C ALA A 14 11.17 -1.52 -13.30
N VAL A 15 9.95 -2.06 -13.37
CA VAL A 15 8.72 -1.29 -13.13
C VAL A 15 8.69 -0.73 -11.71
N ALA A 16 9.01 -1.55 -10.70
CA ALA A 16 9.07 -1.11 -9.32
C ALA A 16 10.09 0.01 -9.11
N ALA A 17 11.29 -0.12 -9.69
CA ALA A 17 12.34 0.90 -9.62
C ALA A 17 11.90 2.22 -10.27
N PHE A 18 11.25 2.15 -11.44
CA PHE A 18 10.73 3.33 -12.13
C PHE A 18 9.66 4.05 -11.30
N VAL A 19 8.65 3.31 -10.82
CA VAL A 19 7.56 3.87 -10.00
C VAL A 19 8.11 4.46 -8.70
N PHE A 20 9.03 3.76 -8.03
CA PHE A 20 9.67 4.23 -6.81
C PHE A 20 10.48 5.51 -7.06
N GLY A 21 11.27 5.55 -8.13
CA GLY A 21 12.05 6.73 -8.50
C GLY A 21 11.16 7.93 -8.78
N TYR A 22 10.12 7.76 -9.60
CA TYR A 22 9.17 8.82 -9.91
C TYR A 22 8.46 9.33 -8.65
N TYR A 23 7.97 8.42 -7.80
CA TYR A 23 7.30 8.78 -6.55
C TYR A 23 8.24 9.50 -5.58
N THR A 24 9.49 9.05 -5.45
CA THR A 24 10.49 9.68 -4.59
C THR A 24 10.79 11.11 -5.04
N VAL A 25 11.02 11.30 -6.35
CA VAL A 25 11.23 12.63 -6.92
C VAL A 25 10.01 13.51 -6.69
N TRP A 26 8.81 12.99 -6.98
CA TRP A 26 7.56 13.71 -6.77
C TRP A 26 7.36 14.13 -5.31
N ALA A 27 7.51 13.22 -4.35
CA ALA A 27 7.26 13.51 -2.95
C ALA A 27 8.30 14.44 -2.32
N LEU A 28 9.58 14.31 -2.71
CA LEU A 28 10.68 15.06 -2.11
C LEU A 28 10.92 16.41 -2.79
N PHE A 29 10.84 16.51 -4.12
CA PHE A 29 11.20 17.74 -4.83
C PHE A 29 10.04 18.74 -4.91
N LEU A 30 8.79 18.28 -5.03
CA LEU A 30 7.62 19.15 -5.18
C LEU A 30 7.49 20.28 -4.12
N PRO A 31 7.80 20.10 -2.82
CA PRO A 31 7.73 21.20 -1.85
C PRO A 31 8.76 22.32 -2.07
N PHE A 32 9.82 22.06 -2.83
CA PHE A 32 10.86 23.06 -3.14
C PHE A 32 10.60 23.80 -4.46
N LEU A 33 9.60 23.40 -5.24
CA LEU A 33 9.23 24.08 -6.47
C LEU A 33 8.40 25.33 -6.18
N SER A 34 8.63 26.40 -6.95
CA SER A 34 7.79 27.59 -6.89
C SER A 34 6.40 27.29 -7.49
N PRO A 35 5.31 27.83 -6.91
CA PRO A 35 3.94 27.53 -7.38
C PRO A 35 3.65 27.88 -8.85
N THR A 36 4.44 28.77 -9.45
CA THR A 36 4.33 29.20 -10.85
C THR A 36 5.22 28.40 -11.79
N SER A 37 6.00 27.44 -11.28
CA SER A 37 6.91 26.65 -12.07
C SER A 37 6.16 25.74 -13.04
N PRO A 38 6.53 25.73 -14.34
CA PRO A 38 5.93 24.81 -15.32
C PRO A 38 6.19 23.34 -14.97
N LEU A 39 7.17 23.06 -14.10
CA LEU A 39 7.50 21.71 -13.66
C LEU A 39 6.37 21.04 -12.87
N HIS A 40 5.45 21.82 -12.28
CA HIS A 40 4.27 21.27 -11.63
C HIS A 40 3.39 20.44 -12.58
N ALA A 41 3.45 20.67 -13.89
CA ALA A 41 2.70 19.87 -14.87
C ALA A 41 3.17 18.41 -14.99
N PHE A 42 4.40 18.10 -14.57
CA PHE A 42 4.95 16.73 -14.60
C PHE A 42 4.60 15.91 -13.36
N PHE A 43 3.98 16.51 -12.36
CA PHE A 43 3.69 15.90 -11.08
C PHE A 43 2.20 15.98 -10.75
N PRO A 44 1.61 14.94 -10.14
CA PRO A 44 0.28 15.06 -9.59
C PRO A 44 0.23 16.09 -8.43
N PRO A 45 -0.96 16.57 -8.06
CA PRO A 45 -1.12 17.52 -6.96
C PRO A 45 -0.52 17.01 -5.65
N ARG A 46 0.07 17.93 -4.87
CA ARG A 46 0.83 17.61 -3.65
C ARG A 46 0.05 16.78 -2.64
N GLU A 47 -1.27 16.96 -2.54
CA GLU A 47 -2.09 16.22 -1.60
C GLU A 47 -2.07 14.71 -1.86
N TRP A 48 -1.85 14.28 -3.11
CA TRP A 48 -1.80 12.88 -3.46
C TRP A 48 -0.50 12.21 -3.01
N ALA A 49 0.61 12.95 -2.90
CA ALA A 49 1.86 12.44 -2.33
C ALA A 49 1.72 12.09 -0.83
N ILE A 50 0.70 12.61 -0.15
CA ILE A 50 0.43 12.30 1.27
C ILE A 50 -0.72 11.28 1.38
N ARG A 51 -1.77 11.45 0.56
CA ARG A 51 -2.95 10.57 0.60
C ARG A 51 -2.63 9.14 0.20
N LEU A 52 -1.76 8.91 -0.79
CA LEU A 52 -1.43 7.55 -1.24
C LEU A 52 -0.82 6.68 -0.12
N PRO A 53 0.27 7.10 0.56
CA PRO A 53 0.82 6.35 1.69
C PRO A 53 -0.18 6.19 2.84
N LEU A 54 -0.97 7.23 3.11
CA LEU A 54 -1.97 7.18 4.17
C LEU A 54 -3.05 6.13 3.89
N LEU A 55 -3.60 6.09 2.67
CA LEU A 55 -4.60 5.09 2.28
C LEU A 55 -4.03 3.68 2.31
N LEU A 56 -2.78 3.49 1.88
CA LEU A 56 -2.10 2.19 1.94
C LEU A 56 -1.93 1.74 3.39
N LEU A 57 -1.47 2.63 4.27
CA LEU A 57 -1.31 2.35 5.70
C LEU A 57 -2.65 2.01 6.36
N LEU A 58 -3.68 2.81 6.11
CA LEU A 58 -5.02 2.59 6.66
C LEU A 58 -5.61 1.26 6.18
N THR A 59 -5.41 0.92 4.90
CA THR A 59 -5.86 -0.35 4.34
C THR A 59 -5.14 -1.52 4.99
N ALA A 60 -3.82 -1.44 5.17
CA ALA A 60 -3.04 -2.46 5.82
C ALA A 60 -3.46 -2.66 7.28
N VAL A 61 -3.56 -1.57 8.06
CA VAL A 61 -3.99 -1.60 9.46
C VAL A 61 -5.40 -2.15 9.59
N SER A 62 -6.32 -1.71 8.74
CA SER A 62 -7.70 -2.21 8.72
C SER A 62 -7.75 -3.70 8.39
N GLY A 63 -6.96 -4.16 7.42
CA GLY A 63 -6.86 -5.57 7.07
C GLY A 63 -6.38 -6.43 8.24
N VAL A 64 -5.33 -5.98 8.94
CA VAL A 64 -4.82 -6.65 10.15
C VAL A 64 -5.87 -6.67 11.25
N GLY A 65 -6.52 -5.53 11.54
CA GLY A 65 -7.56 -5.43 12.55
C GLY A 65 -8.75 -6.35 12.27
N LEU A 66 -9.22 -6.40 11.02
CA LEU A 66 -10.28 -7.30 10.58
C LEU A 66 -9.89 -8.77 10.75
N PHE A 67 -8.65 -9.12 10.40
CA PHE A 67 -8.15 -10.47 10.58
C PHE A 67 -8.19 -10.91 12.05
N PHE A 68 -7.66 -10.10 12.97
CA PHE A 68 -7.73 -10.39 14.41
C PHE A 68 -9.16 -10.46 14.92
N ALA A 69 -10.02 -9.52 14.53
CA ALA A 69 -11.43 -9.52 14.92
C ALA A 69 -12.12 -10.82 14.48
N ARG A 70 -11.83 -11.31 13.27
CA ARG A 70 -12.37 -12.58 12.74
C ARG A 70 -11.94 -13.78 13.58
N ILE A 71 -10.66 -13.87 13.95
CA ILE A 71 -10.14 -14.95 14.80
C ILE A 71 -10.81 -14.93 16.19
N VAL A 72 -10.83 -13.77 16.87
CA VAL A 72 -11.41 -13.63 18.21
C VAL A 72 -12.91 -13.96 18.22
N MET A 73 -13.66 -13.48 17.24
CA MET A 73 -15.08 -13.79 17.11
C MET A 73 -15.33 -15.28 16.80
N GLY A 74 -14.46 -15.91 16.01
CA GLY A 74 -14.53 -17.35 15.73
C GLY A 74 -14.34 -18.18 16.99
N GLU A 75 -13.29 -17.90 17.76
CA GLU A 75 -13.01 -18.56 19.04
C GLU A 75 -14.13 -18.36 20.07
N ALA A 76 -14.66 -17.13 20.18
CA ALA A 76 -15.77 -16.84 21.08
C ALA A 76 -17.04 -17.63 20.72
N ARG A 77 -17.35 -17.80 19.42
CA ARG A 77 -18.48 -18.61 18.95
C ARG A 77 -18.29 -20.09 19.29
N LYS A 78 -17.07 -20.63 19.11
CA LYS A 78 -16.74 -22.02 19.45
C LYS A 78 -16.93 -22.32 20.94
N LYS A 79 -16.44 -21.44 21.82
CA LYS A 79 -16.61 -21.56 23.28
C LYS A 79 -18.08 -21.51 23.71
N ARG A 80 -18.89 -20.62 23.09
CA ARG A 80 -20.33 -20.50 23.36
C ARG A 80 -21.14 -21.71 22.87
N GLY A 81 -20.69 -22.38 21.80
CA GLY A 81 -21.31 -23.62 21.32
C GLY A 81 -21.08 -24.79 22.26
N GLN A 82 -19.86 -24.93 22.79
CA GLN A 82 -19.48 -26.02 23.70
C GLN A 82 -20.18 -25.92 25.07
N GLY A 83 -20.39 -24.72 25.60
CA GLY A 83 -21.14 -24.50 26.84
C GLY A 83 -22.66 -24.73 26.74
N LYS A 84 -23.20 -25.01 25.55
CA LYS A 84 -24.62 -25.39 25.36
C LYS A 84 -24.83 -26.91 25.23
N THR A 85 -23.75 -27.68 25.11
CA THR A 85 -23.76 -29.15 24.96
C THR A 85 -23.28 -29.90 26.20
N ALA A 86 -22.98 -29.19 27.29
CA ALA A 86 -22.71 -29.73 28.63
C ALA A 86 -23.87 -29.36 29.55
#